data_AF-A0A933QL80-F1
#
_entry.id   AF-A0A933QL80-F1
#
_cell.length_a   1.000
_cell.length_b   1.000
_cell.length_c   1.000
_cell.angle_alpha   90.00
_cell.angle_beta   90.00
_cell.angle_gamma   90.00
#
_symmetry.space_group_name_H-M   'P 1'
#
loop_
_entity.id
_entity.type
_entity.pdbx_description
1 polymer ?
#
loop_
_entity_poly.entity_id
_entity_poly.type
_entity_poly.pdbx_seq_one_letter_code
_entity_poly.pdbx_strand_id
1 'polypeptide(L)'
;MDIGQIFAFAFWASLALSTLIAVVGVWRAQRWFLVASAILSIPFVFFTVAHPGVRYFVGLPILHILAAIAVKGYPRWMSWALLFVIVSLAAVFLVILFGVV
;
A
#
# COMPACT_ATOMS: atom_id res chain seq x y z
N MET A 1 8.05 7.55 24.51
CA MET A 1 7.10 7.13 23.44
C MET A 1 6.37 5.92 23.98
N ASP A 2 5.05 5.95 24.01
CA ASP A 2 4.25 4.80 24.41
C ASP A 2 4.33 3.69 23.34
N ILE A 3 4.20 2.43 23.74
CA ILE A 3 4.18 1.25 22.85
C ILE A 3 3.20 1.45 21.68
N GLY A 4 2.03 2.02 21.92
CA GLY A 4 1.03 2.34 20.90
C GLY A 4 1.55 3.33 19.84
N GLN A 5 2.32 4.33 20.25
CA GLN A 5 2.93 5.30 19.33
C GLN A 5 4.03 4.68 18.46
N ILE A 6 4.81 3.74 19.02
CA ILE A 6 5.85 3.02 18.28
C ILE A 6 5.21 2.13 17.20
N PHE A 7 4.17 1.39 17.56
CA PHE A 7 3.45 0.56 16.60
C PHE A 7 2.78 1.38 15.50
N ALA A 8 2.12 2.48 15.86
CA ALA A 8 1.57 3.41 14.87
C ALA A 8 2.66 3.85 13.88
N PHE A 9 3.80 4.35 14.37
CA PHE A 9 4.91 4.78 13.51
C PHE A 9 5.43 3.66 12.58
N ALA A 10 5.58 2.44 13.11
CA ALA A 10 6.01 1.29 12.32
C ALA A 10 5.02 0.95 11.19
N PHE A 11 3.71 1.03 11.46
CA PHE A 11 2.68 0.81 10.44
C PHE A 11 2.67 1.91 9.37
N TRP A 12 2.89 3.18 9.76
CA TRP A 12 3.01 4.29 8.82
C TRP A 12 4.23 4.17 7.92
N ALA A 13 5.39 3.85 8.51
CA ALA A 13 6.61 3.60 7.77
C ALA A 13 6.44 2.44 6.78
N SER A 14 5.72 1.38 7.19
CA SER A 14 5.38 0.23 6.35
C SER A 14 4.50 0.63 5.15
N LEU A 15 3.44 1.44 5.35
CA LEU A 15 2.59 1.93 4.27
C LEU A 15 3.36 2.81 3.28
N ALA A 16 4.13 3.78 3.79
CA ALA A 16 4.91 4.69 2.96
C ALA A 16 5.97 3.94 2.15
N LEU A 17 6.72 3.04 2.80
CA LEU A 17 7.76 2.24 2.16
C LEU A 17 7.17 1.27 1.12
N SER A 18 6.07 0.59 1.45
CA SER A 18 5.34 -0.26 0.52
C SER A 18 4.93 0.51 -0.74
N THR A 19 4.32 1.69 -0.56
CA THR A 19 3.88 2.54 -1.68
C THR A 19 5.05 3.00 -2.55
N LEU A 20 6.16 3.44 -1.95
CA LEU A 20 7.37 3.83 -2.70
C LEU A 20 7.93 2.67 -3.53
N ILE A 21 8.03 1.47 -2.93
CA ILE A 21 8.51 0.29 -3.64
C ILE A 21 7.54 -0.08 -4.78
N ALA A 22 6.24 0.10 -4.61
CA ALA A 22 5.25 -0.12 -5.67
C ALA A 22 5.48 0.81 -6.86
N VAL A 23 5.71 2.10 -6.62
CA VAL A 23 6.05 3.09 -7.67
C VAL A 23 7.28 2.65 -8.45
N VAL A 24 8.35 2.29 -7.74
CA VAL A 24 9.59 1.80 -8.37
C VAL A 24 9.34 0.51 -9.16
N GLY A 25 8.54 -0.40 -8.62
CA GLY A 25 8.17 -1.66 -9.25
C GLY A 25 7.41 -1.49 -10.56
N VAL A 26 6.42 -0.59 -10.61
CA VAL A 26 5.70 -0.27 -11.85
C VAL A 26 6.59 0.49 -12.83
N TRP A 27 7.36 1.47 -12.37
CA TRP A 27 8.25 2.25 -13.25
C TRP A 27 9.30 1.35 -13.93
N ARG A 28 9.99 0.52 -13.15
CA ARG A 28 11.04 -0.40 -13.65
C ARG A 28 10.50 -1.71 -14.23
N ALA A 29 9.19 -1.89 -14.24
CA ALA A 29 8.51 -3.13 -14.60
C ALA A 29 9.02 -4.39 -13.86
N GLN A 30 9.37 -4.23 -12.58
CA GLN A 30 9.95 -5.28 -11.74
C GLN A 30 8.90 -5.92 -10.83
N ARG A 31 8.47 -7.13 -11.20
CA ARG A 31 7.49 -7.93 -10.44
C ARG A 31 7.88 -8.12 -8.98
N TRP A 32 9.16 -8.41 -8.72
CA TRP A 32 9.65 -8.69 -7.37
C TRP A 32 9.53 -7.50 -6.42
N PHE A 33 9.67 -6.27 -6.90
CA PHE A 33 9.42 -5.07 -6.10
C PHE A 33 7.95 -4.97 -5.70
N LEU A 34 7.03 -5.28 -6.62
CA LEU A 34 5.59 -5.25 -6.33
C LEU A 34 5.18 -6.34 -5.32
N VAL A 35 5.81 -7.52 -5.38
CA VAL A 35 5.62 -8.58 -4.37
C VAL A 35 6.18 -8.15 -3.01
N ALA A 36 7.39 -7.59 -2.96
CA ALA A 36 7.97 -7.09 -1.71
C ALA A 36 7.12 -5.98 -1.10
N SER A 37 6.62 -5.08 -1.94
CA SER A 37 5.68 -4.03 -1.55
C SER A 37 4.37 -4.60 -0.99
N ALA A 38 3.81 -5.66 -1.59
CA ALA A 38 2.63 -6.34 -1.06
C ALA A 38 2.89 -6.89 0.36
N ILE A 39 4.03 -7.56 0.58
CA ILE A 39 4.40 -8.09 1.89
C ILE A 39 4.54 -6.96 2.91
N LEU A 40 5.20 -5.86 2.53
CA LEU A 40 5.38 -4.69 3.39
C LEU A 40 4.07 -3.98 3.71
N SER A 41 2.99 -4.18 2.95
CA SER A 41 1.67 -3.62 3.27
C SER A 41 0.89 -4.45 4.30
N ILE A 42 1.31 -5.69 4.60
CA ILE A 42 0.59 -6.59 5.51
C ILE A 42 0.50 -6.05 6.95
N PRO A 43 1.59 -5.54 7.58
CA PRO A 43 1.51 -4.97 8.93
C PRO A 43 0.48 -3.84 9.02
N PHE A 44 0.42 -2.98 7.99
CA PHE A 44 -0.59 -1.93 7.90
C PHE A 44 -2.01 -2.50 7.83
N VAL A 45 -2.24 -3.55 7.05
CA VAL A 45 -3.56 -4.21 7.00
C VAL A 45 -3.98 -4.72 8.37
N PHE A 46 -3.09 -5.39 9.12
CA PHE A 46 -3.41 -5.86 10.47
C PHE A 46 -3.81 -4.72 11.41
N PHE A 47 -3.10 -3.59 11.33
CA PHE A 47 -3.48 -2.39 12.10
C PHE A 47 -4.88 -1.88 11.72
N THR A 48 -5.19 -1.81 10.43
CA THR A 48 -6.51 -1.31 9.97
C THR A 48 -7.67 -2.27 10.22
N VAL A 49 -7.45 -3.59 10.24
CA VAL A 49 -8.49 -4.57 10.58
C VAL A 49 -8.99 -4.39 12.02
N ALA A 50 -8.10 -3.98 12.93
CA ALA A 50 -8.45 -3.68 14.31
C ALA A 50 -9.35 -2.42 14.45
N HIS A 51 -9.47 -1.60 13.40
CA HIS A 51 -10.21 -0.34 13.40
C HIS A 51 -11.45 -0.43 12.47
N PRO A 52 -12.69 -0.41 13.01
CA PRO A 52 -13.91 -0.68 12.24
C PRO A 52 -14.12 0.22 11.01
N GLY A 53 -13.69 1.48 11.07
CA GLY A 53 -13.86 2.46 9.99
C GLY A 53 -12.95 2.27 8.77
N VAL A 54 -11.97 1.37 8.84
CA VAL A 54 -10.91 1.24 7.82
C VAL A 54 -10.64 -0.20 7.38
N ARG A 55 -11.62 -1.09 7.55
CA ARG A 55 -11.50 -2.52 7.16
C ARG A 55 -11.38 -2.77 5.65
N TYR A 56 -11.77 -1.81 4.82
CA TYR A 56 -11.73 -1.94 3.35
C TYR A 56 -10.30 -2.00 2.77
N PHE A 57 -9.29 -1.71 3.58
CA PHE A 57 -7.90 -1.61 3.16
C PHE A 57 -7.14 -2.94 3.19
N VAL A 58 -7.81 -4.02 3.58
CA VAL A 58 -7.35 -5.40 3.35
C VAL A 58 -7.12 -5.68 1.85
N GLY A 59 -7.72 -4.88 0.96
CA GLY A 59 -7.46 -4.93 -0.48
C GLY A 59 -6.07 -4.42 -0.91
N LEU A 60 -5.34 -3.68 -0.05
CA LEU A 60 -4.08 -3.04 -0.44
C LEU A 60 -3.00 -4.06 -0.88
N PRO A 61 -2.70 -5.15 -0.14
CA PRO A 61 -1.76 -6.17 -0.60
C PRO A 61 -2.23 -6.85 -1.89
N ILE A 62 -3.54 -7.05 -2.05
CA ILE A 62 -4.13 -7.67 -3.25
C ILE A 62 -3.85 -6.78 -4.47
N LEU A 63 -4.05 -5.47 -4.35
CA LEU A 63 -3.75 -4.51 -5.42
C LEU A 63 -2.26 -4.55 -5.83
N HIS A 64 -1.34 -4.69 -4.88
CA HIS A 64 0.08 -4.84 -5.16
C HIS A 64 0.38 -6.14 -5.93
N ILE A 65 -0.26 -7.25 -5.56
CA ILE A 65 -0.12 -8.52 -6.29
C ILE A 65 -0.73 -8.43 -7.69
N LEU A 66 -1.90 -7.80 -7.85
CA LEU A 66 -2.50 -7.55 -9.16
C LEU A 66 -1.58 -6.69 -10.03
N ALA A 67 -0.95 -5.65 -9.46
CA ALA A 67 0.04 -4.84 -10.17
C ALA A 67 1.26 -5.69 -10.57
N ALA A 68 1.71 -6.60 -9.71
CA ALA A 68 2.81 -7.52 -9.99
C ALA A 68 2.52 -8.45 -11.18
N ILE A 69 1.27 -8.90 -11.31
CA ILE A 69 0.80 -9.70 -12.44
C ILE A 69 0.68 -8.83 -13.70
N ALA A 70 0.08 -7.64 -13.56
CA ALA A 70 -0.16 -6.71 -14.66
C ALA A 70 1.13 -6.24 -15.33
N VAL A 71 2.22 -6.07 -14.56
CA VAL A 71 3.45 -5.44 -15.06
C VAL A 71 4.18 -6.21 -16.16
N LYS A 72 3.95 -7.54 -16.28
CA LYS A 72 4.56 -8.39 -17.32
C LYS A 72 3.55 -9.03 -18.28
N GLY A 73 2.29 -9.20 -17.87
CA GLY A 73 1.30 -9.95 -18.63
C GLY A 73 0.23 -9.12 -19.33
N TYR A 74 0.19 -7.80 -19.10
CA TYR A 74 -0.92 -6.94 -19.50
C TYR A 74 -0.44 -5.61 -20.09
N PRO A 75 -1.34 -4.87 -20.79
CA PRO A 75 -1.03 -3.54 -21.27
C PRO A 75 -0.52 -2.63 -20.15
N ARG A 76 0.50 -1.83 -20.47
CA ARG A 76 1.20 -0.99 -19.49
C ARG A 76 0.28 -0.06 -18.70
N TRP A 77 -0.81 0.42 -19.32
CA TRP A 77 -1.77 1.29 -18.64
C TRP A 77 -2.42 0.62 -17.42
N MET A 78 -2.56 -0.71 -17.41
CA MET A 78 -3.24 -1.43 -16.33
C MET A 78 -2.41 -1.43 -15.04
N SER A 79 -1.08 -1.58 -15.13
CA SER A 79 -0.21 -1.48 -13.96
C SER A 79 -0.14 -0.06 -13.40
N TRP A 80 -0.19 0.95 -14.27
CA TRP A 80 -0.31 2.36 -13.85
C TRP A 80 -1.67 2.67 -13.21
N ALA A 81 -2.76 2.12 -13.73
CA ALA A 81 -4.09 2.28 -13.13
C ALA A 81 -4.14 1.63 -11.73
N LEU A 82 -3.57 0.43 -11.57
CA LEU A 82 -3.45 -0.22 -10.27
C LEU A 82 -2.55 0.57 -9.31
N LEU A 83 -1.44 1.12 -9.80
CA LEU A 83 -0.58 2.01 -9.01
C LEU A 83 -1.33 3.25 -8.54
N PHE A 84 -2.13 3.86 -9.42
CA PHE A 84 -2.95 5.02 -9.06
C PHE A 84 -3.90 4.67 -7.91
N VAL A 85 -4.60 3.54 -7.97
CA VAL A 85 -5.48 3.09 -6.87
C VAL A 85 -4.69 2.87 -5.57
N ILE A 86 -3.52 2.22 -5.63
CA ILE A 86 -2.65 2.02 -4.46
C ILE A 86 -2.26 3.36 -3.82
N VAL A 87 -1.78 4.31 -4.62
CA VAL A 87 -1.35 5.63 -4.15
C VAL A 87 -2.53 6.44 -3.61
N SER A 88 -3.69 6.41 -4.28
CA SER A 88 -4.90 7.08 -3.80
C SER A 88 -5.37 6.53 -2.46
N LEU A 89 -5.37 5.21 -2.27
CA LEU A 89 -5.73 4.61 -0.98
C LEU A 89 -4.75 4.99 0.12
N ALA A 90 -3.44 4.98 -0.18
CA ALA A 90 -2.42 5.43 0.77
C ALA A 90 -2.60 6.93 1.12
N ALA A 91 -2.87 7.78 0.12
CA ALA A 91 -3.06 9.21 0.30
C ALA A 91 -4.33 9.53 1.09
N VAL A 92 -5.46 8.90 0.79
CA VAL A 92 -6.70 9.02 1.56
C VAL A 92 -6.46 8.70 3.03
N PHE A 93 -5.66 7.68 3.30
CA PHE A 93 -5.31 7.33 4.68
C PHE A 93 -4.43 8.35 5.38
N LEU A 94 -3.45 8.90 4.67
CA LEU A 94 -2.63 9.99 5.20
C LEU A 94 -3.49 11.23 5.49
N VAL A 95 -4.48 11.53 4.64
CA VAL A 95 -5.35 12.70 4.82
C VAL A 95 -6.35 12.52 5.97
N ILE A 96 -7.06 11.38 6.03
CA ILE A 96 -8.06 11.09 7.08
C ILE A 96 -7.45 11.13 8.49
N LEU A 97 -6.15 10.86 8.64
CA LEU A 97 -5.52 10.75 9.97
C LEU A 97 -4.57 11.89 10.34
N PHE A 98 -3.96 12.60 9.38
CA PHE A 98 -3.07 13.75 9.64
C PHE A 98 -3.74 15.13 9.54
N GLY A 99 -5.02 15.20 9.17
CA GLY A 99 -5.85 16.36 9.46
C GLY A 99 -6.67 16.87 8.28
N VAL A 100 -7.85 16.26 8.06
CA VAL A 100 -9.11 16.95 7.79
C VAL A 100 -10.23 15.99 8.25
N VAL A 101 -11.03 16.44 9.22
CA VAL A 101 -12.12 15.78 9.99
C VAL A 101 -11.68 15.16 11.32
#